data_AF-A0A3D9C835-F1
#
_entry.id   AF-A0A3D9C835-F1
#
_cell.length_a   1.000
_cell.length_b   1.000
_cell.length_c   1.000
_cell.angle_alpha   90.00
_cell.angle_beta   90.00
_cell.angle_gamma   90.00
#
_symmetry.space_group_name_H-M   'P 1'
#
loop_
_entity.id
_entity.type
_entity.pdbx_description
1 polymer ?
#
loop_
_entity_poly.entity_id
_entity_poly.type
_entity_poly.pdbx_seq_one_letter_code
_entity_poly.pdbx_strand_id
1 'polypeptide(L)'
;MFYKFSLNDSFLVIENTFLSEKIDINSIDDIVISNEFPAKKYSLYMFFTKPIQYEPKKGWLNKMIFLISNNNSNPYEIKRTYYDHEIEPLLILIKKGVPDADLPELKNSLFWRTDDGINVFSKMKVMYSREKRSLTDIFKKHGMMME
;
A
#
# COMPACT_ATOMS: atom_id res chain seq x y z
N MET A 1 -1.94 14.80 4.78
CA MET A 1 -1.30 14.51 6.09
C MET A 1 0.13 14.20 5.75
N PHE A 2 1.13 14.89 6.29
CA PHE A 2 2.49 14.69 5.80
C PHE A 2 3.00 13.29 6.18
N TYR A 3 3.33 12.49 5.17
CA TYR A 3 3.98 11.20 5.34
C TYR A 3 5.47 11.33 5.06
N LYS A 4 6.28 10.72 5.92
CA LYS A 4 7.70 10.51 5.66
C LYS A 4 7.92 9.03 5.41
N PHE A 5 8.57 8.72 4.30
CA PHE A 5 8.88 7.35 3.91
C PHE A 5 10.39 7.13 3.99
N SER A 6 10.80 5.94 4.44
CA SER A 6 12.20 5.52 4.42
C SER A 6 12.30 4.01 4.27
N LEU A 7 13.43 3.54 3.77
CA LEU A 7 13.79 2.13 3.73
C LEU A 7 15.05 1.96 4.59
N ASN A 8 14.89 1.33 5.75
CA ASN A 8 15.96 1.13 6.73
C ASN A 8 16.20 -0.37 6.86
N ASP A 9 17.39 -0.84 6.48
CA ASP A 9 17.73 -2.26 6.38
C ASP A 9 16.72 -3.04 5.53
N SER A 10 15.84 -3.83 6.18
CA SER A 10 14.78 -4.62 5.55
C SER A 10 13.38 -4.09 5.86
N PHE A 11 13.25 -2.89 6.43
CA PHE A 11 11.96 -2.31 6.79
C PHE A 11 11.62 -1.11 5.92
N LEU A 12 10.46 -1.18 5.26
CA LEU A 12 9.77 0.00 4.76
C LEU A 12 9.09 0.68 5.95
N VAL A 13 9.46 1.93 6.20
CA VAL A 13 8.93 2.71 7.32
C VAL A 13 8.08 3.85 6.78
N ILE A 14 6.81 3.89 7.18
CA ILE A 14 5.86 4.94 6.87
C ILE A 14 5.56 5.70 8.16
N GLU A 15 5.92 6.97 8.21
CA GLU A 15 5.73 7.79 9.40
C GLU A 15 4.76 8.93 9.13
N ASN A 16 3.88 9.19 10.10
CA ASN A 16 3.10 10.41 10.16
C ASN A 16 3.36 11.12 11.51
N THR A 17 2.59 12.16 11.81
CA THR A 17 2.73 12.94 13.05
C THR A 17 2.59 12.13 14.33
N PHE A 18 1.82 11.05 14.30
CA PHE A 18 1.40 10.31 15.49
C PHE A 18 2.08 8.95 15.63
N LEU A 19 2.34 8.26 14.51
CA LEU A 19 2.79 6.88 14.50
C LEU A 19 3.83 6.62 13.40
N SER A 20 4.59 5.54 13.61
CA SER A 20 5.52 4.94 12.67
C SER A 20 5.05 3.51 12.38
N GLU A 21 4.84 3.19 11.11
CA GLU A 21 4.47 1.86 10.63
C GLU A 21 5.72 1.24 10.03
N LYS A 22 6.21 0.16 10.63
CA LYS A 22 7.34 -0.61 10.09
C LYS A 22 6.84 -1.88 9.46
N ILE A 23 7.16 -2.04 8.18
CA ILE A 23 6.75 -3.17 7.34
C ILE A 23 8.02 -3.90 6.95
N ASP A 24 8.13 -5.18 7.32
CA ASP A 24 9.20 -6.03 6.80
C ASP A 24 8.99 -6.16 5.28
N ILE A 25 9.96 -5.68 4.48
CA ILE A 25 9.84 -5.64 3.03
C ILE A 25 9.67 -7.04 2.44
N ASN A 26 10.30 -8.04 3.06
CA ASN A 26 10.19 -9.44 2.65
C ASN A 26 8.84 -10.06 3.04
N SER A 27 8.01 -9.35 3.80
CA SER A 27 6.66 -9.79 4.14
C SER A 27 5.63 -9.37 3.10
N ILE A 28 5.95 -8.44 2.19
CA ILE A 28 5.05 -7.98 1.13
C ILE A 28 4.61 -9.15 0.27
N ASP A 29 3.30 -9.35 0.21
CA ASP A 29 2.65 -10.43 -0.49
C ASP A 29 2.10 -9.94 -1.82
N ASP A 30 1.20 -8.95 -1.78
CA ASP A 30 0.55 -8.38 -2.94
C ASP A 30 0.53 -6.84 -2.82
N ILE A 31 0.73 -6.12 -3.94
CA ILE A 31 0.60 -4.67 -4.04
C ILE A 31 -0.29 -4.34 -5.24
N VAL A 32 -1.37 -3.62 -4.97
CA VAL A 32 -2.30 -3.11 -5.98
C VAL A 32 -2.40 -1.60 -5.84
N ILE A 33 -2.43 -0.90 -6.97
CA ILE A 33 -2.66 0.54 -7.02
C ILE A 33 -3.87 0.82 -7.91
N SER A 34 -4.71 1.75 -7.47
CA SER A 34 -5.83 2.27 -8.24
C SER A 34 -5.73 3.79 -8.37
N ASN A 35 -6.20 4.31 -9.49
CA ASN A 35 -6.47 5.74 -9.61
C ASN A 35 -7.87 6.07 -9.09
N GLU A 36 -7.95 7.05 -8.19
CA GLU A 36 -9.22 7.60 -7.71
C GLU A 36 -9.62 8.84 -8.52
N PHE A 37 -10.93 9.01 -8.70
CA PHE A 37 -11.52 10.21 -9.30
C PHE A 37 -12.07 11.13 -8.20
N PRO A 38 -11.86 12.46 -8.26
CA PRO A 38 -11.16 13.24 -9.29
C PRO A 38 -9.63 13.16 -9.22
N ALA A 39 -8.97 13.45 -10.35
CA ALA A 39 -7.56 13.19 -10.64
C ALA A 39 -6.56 13.63 -9.55
N LYS A 40 -5.42 12.92 -9.49
CA LYS A 40 -4.27 13.07 -8.55
C LYS A 40 -4.35 12.33 -7.21
N LYS A 41 -5.33 11.44 -7.04
CA LYS A 41 -5.40 10.53 -5.89
C LYS A 41 -5.21 9.08 -6.34
N TYR A 42 -4.55 8.31 -5.49
CA TYR A 42 -4.25 6.91 -5.74
C TYR A 42 -4.53 6.09 -4.48
N SER A 43 -5.39 5.08 -4.57
CA SER A 43 -5.48 4.09 -3.51
C SER A 43 -4.35 3.08 -3.68
N LEU A 44 -3.59 2.86 -2.63
CA LEU A 44 -2.59 1.81 -2.56
C LEU A 44 -3.09 0.74 -1.57
N TYR A 45 -3.15 -0.49 -2.06
CA TYR A 45 -3.47 -1.68 -1.28
C TYR A 45 -2.20 -2.52 -1.19
N MET A 46 -1.66 -2.67 0.02
CA MET A 46 -0.51 -3.52 0.29
C MET A 46 -0.93 -4.60 1.29
N PHE A 47 -0.58 -5.84 0.98
CA PHE A 47 -0.88 -7.00 1.81
C PHE A 47 0.41 -7.68 2.24
N PHE A 48 0.41 -8.23 3.46
CA PHE A 48 1.61 -8.72 4.12
C PHE A 48 1.40 -10.10 4.73
N THR A 49 2.45 -10.90 4.72
CA THR A 49 2.52 -12.21 5.40
C THR A 49 2.94 -12.11 6.87
N LYS A 50 3.39 -10.93 7.31
CA LYS A 50 3.71 -10.62 8.71
C LYS A 50 2.98 -9.34 9.11
N PRO A 51 2.60 -9.18 10.40
CA PRO A 51 1.88 -8.00 10.83
C PRO A 51 2.78 -6.76 10.78
N ILE A 52 2.18 -5.62 10.46
CA ILE A 52 2.80 -4.30 10.53
C ILE A 52 3.15 -3.99 11.99
N GLN A 53 4.37 -3.54 12.24
CA GLN A 53 4.80 -3.11 13.57
C GLN A 53 4.51 -1.63 13.73
N TYR A 54 3.63 -1.29 14.68
CA TYR A 54 3.27 0.09 14.94
C TYR A 54 4.00 0.64 16.15
N GLU A 55 4.63 1.79 15.99
CA GLU A 55 5.34 2.50 17.06
C GLU A 55 4.79 3.92 17.21
N PRO A 56 4.32 4.33 18.40
CA PRO A 56 3.91 5.72 18.63
C PRO A 56 5.13 6.64 18.58
N LYS A 57 5.00 7.80 17.93
CA LYS A 57 6.01 8.87 18.02
C LYS A 57 6.09 9.37 19.47
N LYS A 58 7.27 9.83 19.91
CA LYS A 58 7.48 10.35 21.28
C LYS A 58 6.43 11.43 21.63
N GLY A 59 5.90 11.39 22.86
CA GLY A 59 4.91 12.34 23.38
C GLY A 59 3.69 11.65 24.00
N TRP A 60 3.22 12.17 25.14
CA TRP A 60 2.07 11.61 25.86
C TRP A 60 0.76 11.67 25.04
N LEU A 61 0.54 12.76 24.31
CA LEU A 61 -0.59 12.90 23.38
C LEU A 61 -0.58 11.86 22.26
N ASN A 62 0.60 11.54 21.70
CA ASN A 62 0.75 10.56 20.64
C ASN A 62 0.45 9.13 21.11
N LYS A 63 0.80 8.80 22.37
CA LYS A 63 0.42 7.52 22.99
C LYS A 63 -1.10 7.38 23.13
N MET A 64 -1.80 8.45 23.52
CA MET A 64 -3.25 8.43 23.64
C MET A 64 -3.94 8.32 22.29
N ILE A 65 -3.48 9.08 21.29
CA ILE A 65 -4.01 8.99 19.92
C ILE A 65 -3.75 7.59 19.34
N PHE A 66 -2.56 7.02 19.55
CA PHE A 66 -2.24 5.66 19.11
C PHE A 66 -3.23 4.61 19.65
N LEU A 67 -3.57 4.66 20.94
CA LEU A 67 -4.54 3.75 21.55
C LEU A 67 -5.94 3.86 20.93
N ILE A 68 -6.31 5.05 20.43
CA ILE A 68 -7.62 5.33 19.84
C ILE A 68 -7.60 5.06 18.32
N SER A 69 -6.47 5.30 17.65
CA SER A 69 -6.32 5.26 16.19
C SER A 69 -5.87 3.91 15.65
N ASN A 70 -5.37 3.01 16.50
CA ASN A 70 -4.97 1.65 16.10
C ASN A 70 -6.18 0.73 15.84
N ASN A 71 -7.22 1.29 15.22
CA ASN A 71 -8.39 0.61 14.68
C ASN A 71 -8.15 0.09 13.26
N ASN A 72 -6.89 -0.10 12.82
CA ASN A 72 -6.64 -0.90 11.63
C ASN A 72 -7.07 -2.32 11.99
N SER A 73 -8.25 -2.72 11.53
CA SER A 73 -8.87 -4.00 11.93
C SER A 73 -8.04 -5.21 11.48
N ASN A 74 -7.18 -5.01 10.48
CA ASN A 74 -6.30 -6.03 9.96
C ASN A 74 -4.83 -5.55 9.94
N PRO A 75 -3.95 -6.08 10.81
CA PRO A 75 -2.54 -5.69 10.86
C PRO A 75 -1.72 -6.24 9.67
N TYR A 76 -2.32 -7.02 8.79
CA TYR A 76 -1.70 -7.61 7.60
C TYR A 76 -1.97 -6.83 6.32
N GLU A 77 -2.57 -5.64 6.41
CA GLU A 77 -2.83 -4.79 5.24
C GLU A 77 -2.69 -3.30 5.51
N ILE A 78 -2.34 -2.57 4.45
CA ILE A 78 -2.50 -1.12 4.35
C ILE A 78 -3.39 -0.86 3.15
N LYS A 79 -4.53 -0.20 3.41
CA LYS A 79 -5.43 0.31 2.38
C LYS A 79 -5.52 1.82 2.58
N ARG A 80 -4.79 2.60 1.76
CA ARG A 80 -4.67 4.04 1.97
C ARG A 80 -4.64 4.82 0.67
N THR A 81 -5.31 5.98 0.66
CA THR A 81 -5.28 6.93 -0.44
C THR A 81 -4.16 7.95 -0.23
N TYR A 82 -3.41 8.21 -1.29
CA TYR A 82 -2.32 9.18 -1.34
C TYR A 82 -2.53 10.16 -2.48
N TYR A 83 -2.02 11.38 -2.33
CA TYR A 83 -1.85 12.30 -3.45
C TYR A 83 -0.60 11.94 -4.28
N ASP A 84 -0.53 12.45 -5.50
CA ASP A 84 0.63 12.34 -6.41
C ASP A 84 2.00 12.52 -5.72
N HIS A 85 2.21 13.67 -5.07
CA HIS A 85 3.45 14.02 -4.39
C HIS A 85 3.75 13.15 -3.15
N GLU A 86 2.74 12.50 -2.59
CA GLU A 86 2.91 11.58 -1.45
C GLU A 86 3.26 10.17 -1.94
N ILE A 87 2.63 9.70 -3.03
CA ILE A 87 2.81 8.32 -3.49
C ILE A 87 4.13 8.13 -4.27
N GLU A 88 4.59 9.11 -5.04
CA GLU A 88 5.80 8.99 -5.85
C GLU A 88 7.05 8.56 -5.04
N PRO A 89 7.40 9.21 -3.90
CA PRO A 89 8.51 8.75 -3.08
C PRO A 89 8.32 7.35 -2.52
N LEU A 90 7.09 6.96 -2.18
CA LEU A 90 6.77 5.63 -1.68
C LEU A 90 6.98 4.56 -2.76
N LEU A 91 6.56 4.81 -4.00
CA LEU A 91 6.77 3.89 -5.12
C LEU A 91 8.26 3.63 -5.35
N ILE A 92 9.10 4.67 -5.30
CA ILE A 92 10.57 4.53 -5.45
C ILE A 92 11.14 3.59 -4.37
N LEU A 93 10.69 3.74 -3.13
CA LEU A 93 11.14 2.89 -2.03
C LEU A 93 10.62 1.46 -2.15
N ILE A 94 9.38 1.27 -2.60
CA ILE A 94 8.82 -0.05 -2.92
C ILE A 94 9.68 -0.73 -3.99
N LYS A 95 10.02 -0.07 -5.10
CA LYS A 95 10.86 -0.66 -6.15
C LYS A 95 12.27 -0.99 -5.67
N LYS A 96 12.83 -0.18 -4.77
CA LYS A 96 14.13 -0.46 -4.16
C LYS A 96 14.09 -1.69 -3.26
N GLY A 97 13.01 -1.87 -2.50
CA GLY A 97 12.83 -2.98 -1.57
C GLY A 97 12.26 -4.26 -2.19
N VAL A 98 11.47 -4.12 -3.26
CA VAL A 98 10.83 -5.18 -4.04
C VAL A 98 11.20 -4.96 -5.51
N PRO A 99 12.39 -5.40 -5.96
CA PRO A 99 12.90 -5.12 -7.30
C PRO A 99 11.99 -5.63 -8.42
N ASP A 100 11.22 -6.70 -8.17
CA ASP A 100 10.30 -7.30 -9.14
C ASP A 100 8.96 -6.54 -9.26
N ALA A 101 8.71 -5.52 -8.44
CA ALA A 101 7.50 -4.72 -8.55
C ALA A 101 7.46 -3.93 -9.87
N ASP A 102 6.38 -4.07 -10.62
CA ASP A 102 6.07 -3.27 -11.82
C ASP A 102 5.42 -1.95 -11.41
N LEU A 103 6.22 -0.89 -11.31
CA LEU A 103 5.71 0.44 -10.98
C LEU A 103 5.03 1.07 -12.20
N PRO A 104 3.75 1.45 -12.11
CA PRO A 104 3.10 2.08 -13.24
C PRO A 104 3.40 3.57 -13.34
N GLU A 105 3.40 4.09 -14.57
CA GLU A 105 3.50 5.54 -14.79
C GLU A 105 2.22 6.25 -14.33
N LEU A 106 2.31 7.04 -13.25
CA LEU A 106 1.19 7.77 -12.65
C LEU A 106 0.50 8.74 -13.62
N LYS A 107 1.25 9.39 -14.50
CA LYS A 107 0.72 10.30 -15.54
C LYS A 107 -0.29 9.63 -16.48
N ASN A 108 -0.18 8.31 -16.66
CA ASN A 108 -1.05 7.53 -17.55
C ASN A 108 -2.13 6.78 -16.77
N SER A 109 -2.36 7.14 -15.51
CA SER A 109 -3.21 6.38 -14.60
C SER A 109 -4.70 6.33 -14.97
N LEU A 110 -5.18 7.32 -15.71
CA LEU A 110 -6.53 7.31 -16.28
C LEU A 110 -6.74 6.18 -17.31
N PHE A 111 -5.65 5.66 -17.89
CA PHE A 111 -5.66 4.61 -18.90
C PHE A 111 -5.21 3.26 -18.36
N TRP A 112 -4.91 3.15 -17.07
CA TRP A 112 -4.57 1.86 -16.47
C TRP A 112 -5.73 0.88 -16.63
N ARG A 113 -5.37 -0.36 -16.94
CA ARG A 113 -6.27 -1.50 -17.03
C ARG A 113 -5.52 -2.72 -16.53
N THR A 114 -6.20 -3.55 -15.76
CA THR A 114 -5.77 -4.92 -15.52
C THR A 114 -6.75 -5.83 -16.24
N ASP A 115 -6.22 -6.69 -17.10
CA ASP A 115 -6.98 -7.67 -17.86
C ASP A 115 -6.92 -9.01 -17.11
N ASP A 116 -7.99 -9.34 -16.40
CA ASP A 116 -8.15 -10.62 -15.69
C ASP A 116 -9.11 -11.55 -16.45
N GLY A 117 -8.88 -11.70 -17.75
CA GLY A 117 -9.72 -12.53 -18.60
C GLY A 117 -11.09 -11.90 -18.84
N ILE A 118 -12.13 -12.37 -18.15
CA ILE A 118 -13.52 -11.94 -18.40
C ILE A 118 -13.80 -10.53 -17.85
N ASN A 119 -13.04 -10.10 -16.82
CA ASN A 119 -13.25 -8.83 -16.13
C ASN A 119 -12.09 -7.86 -16.38
N VAL A 120 -12.43 -6.65 -16.82
CA VAL A 120 -11.47 -5.55 -16.95
C VAL A 120 -11.63 -4.61 -15.77
N PHE A 121 -10.65 -4.58 -14.88
CA PHE A 121 -10.60 -3.57 -13.81
C PHE A 121 -9.99 -2.28 -14.36
N SER A 122 -10.85 -1.34 -14.71
CA SER A 122 -10.41 -0.02 -15.15
C SER A 122 -9.70 0.72 -14.02
N LYS A 123 -8.63 1.45 -14.37
CA LYS A 123 -7.87 2.33 -13.46
C LYS A 123 -7.13 1.62 -12.33
N MET A 124 -7.01 0.30 -12.37
CA MET A 124 -6.25 -0.48 -11.39
C MET A 124 -5.07 -1.21 -12.05
N LYS A 125 -4.01 -1.42 -11.28
CA LYS A 125 -2.86 -2.24 -11.64
C LYS A 125 -2.36 -3.06 -10.47
N VAL A 126 -2.03 -4.32 -10.75
CA VAL A 126 -1.21 -5.14 -9.87
C VAL A 126 0.24 -4.70 -10.06
N MET A 127 0.84 -4.12 -9.03
CA MET A 127 2.24 -3.74 -9.06
C MET A 127 3.14 -4.91 -8.70
N TYR A 128 2.68 -5.77 -7.79
CA TYR A 128 3.43 -6.93 -7.33
C TYR A 128 2.47 -7.99 -6.81
N SER A 129 2.79 -9.25 -7.08
CA SER A 129 2.20 -10.40 -6.41
C SER A 129 3.27 -11.46 -6.29
N ARG A 130 3.55 -11.88 -5.05
CA ARG A 130 4.54 -12.92 -4.75
C ARG A 130 4.25 -14.22 -5.49
N GLU A 131 2.98 -14.55 -5.63
CA GLU A 131 2.49 -15.76 -6.29
C GLU A 131 2.05 -15.52 -7.74
N LYS A 132 2.33 -14.32 -8.30
CA LYS A 132 1.95 -13.93 -9.67
C LYS A 132 0.44 -14.05 -9.93
N ARG A 133 -0.38 -13.73 -8.92
CA ARG A 133 -1.84 -13.82 -8.99
C ARG A 133 -2.43 -12.69 -9.85
N SER A 134 -3.59 -12.98 -10.43
CA SER A 134 -4.45 -11.98 -11.09
C SER A 134 -5.05 -11.02 -10.05
N LEU A 135 -5.55 -9.85 -10.48
CA LEU A 135 -6.14 -8.88 -9.54
C LEU A 135 -7.38 -9.45 -8.83
N THR A 136 -8.18 -10.24 -9.55
CA THR A 136 -9.37 -10.94 -9.07
C THR A 136 -8.98 -11.94 -7.98
N ASP A 137 -7.95 -12.74 -8.22
CA ASP A 137 -7.48 -13.73 -7.24
C ASP A 137 -6.88 -13.07 -6.00
N ILE A 138 -6.21 -11.93 -6.15
CA ILE A 138 -5.73 -11.10 -5.04
C ILE A 138 -6.92 -10.60 -4.22
N PHE A 139 -7.94 -10.03 -4.86
CA PHE A 139 -9.11 -9.52 -4.15
C PHE A 139 -9.93 -10.61 -3.47
N LYS A 140 -10.08 -11.79 -4.08
CA LYS A 140 -10.72 -12.94 -3.41
C LYS A 140 -9.90 -13.41 -2.20
N LYS A 141 -8.58 -13.60 -2.37
CA LYS A 141 -7.65 -14.00 -1.31
C LYS A 141 -7.73 -13.09 -0.08
N HIS A 142 -7.86 -11.78 -0.30
CA HIS A 142 -7.90 -10.78 0.78
C HIS A 142 -9.33 -10.31 1.14
N GLY A 143 -10.36 -11.07 0.75
CA GLY A 143 -11.75 -10.85 1.15
C GLY A 143 -12.38 -9.54 0.62
N MET A 144 -11.83 -8.97 -0.44
CA MET A 144 -12.32 -7.75 -1.09
C MET A 144 -13.34 -8.03 -2.20
N MET A 145 -13.47 -9.28 -2.61
CA MET A 145 -14.45 -9.75 -3.58
C MET A 145 -14.96 -11.12 -3.12
N MET A 146 -16.26 -11.38 -3.29
CA MET A 146 -16.84 -12.70 -3.01
C MET A 146 -16.40 -13.71 -4.09
N GLU A 147 -16.29 -14.98 -3.69
CA GLU A 147 -15.89 -16.08 -4.59
C GLU A 147 -16.83 -16.27 -5.78
#